data_AF-E4XAF8-F1
#
_entry.id   AF-E4XAF8-F1
#
_cell.length_a   1.000
_cell.length_b   1.000
_cell.length_c   1.000
_cell.angle_alpha   90.00
_cell.angle_beta   90.00
_cell.angle_gamma   90.00
#
_symmetry.space_group_name_H-M   'P 1'
#
loop_
_entity.id
_entity.type
_entity.pdbx_description
1 polymer ?
#
loop_
_entity_poly.entity_id
_entity_poly.type
_entity_poly.pdbx_seq_one_letter_code
_entity_poly.pdbx_strand_id
1 'polypeptide(L)'
;MKIQNIIEVGLRRQNLREELYCQALLALHLSQSARQQKIAWVYLSLLVGCFLPSQRLRSLLDKLISEKSSENISEAVYCGDKIRRSYEAMVQKKAEKIDGVDIFHELRQQRRAPPSSYEFWAAIRKSQSVVAVVCPDEAKRSVAADSSSTAAEIVEKVCARLEIKDPFGFSLFIRAGQRLAPVGEGGVYLMDAVWQAERFSAEQGLDPPQVFLRRDLFPLHWHPELDRPAARLIFAQVCASVRTGENRTNSSQDLSLLAAYQFINENGRVLDHNEKRITQHCDQVMPGSVFRNAQKSTKKEWIKMVQKTISELKKLNPIDLSSDVIVEKVVRFSLNTWSASFSRRYDIRGFSIMGKQKESTVHITLEMNHKTFNIKSLAGEEFYKILTKHIKKCFLLPVREDGLGRIQIATDEEIINLLTPFSAELHKIVNRMISN
;
A
#
# COMPACT_ATOMS: atom_id res chain seq x y z
N MET A 1 -2.54 -23.95 -23.59
CA MET A 1 -2.40 -23.76 -22.13
C MET A 1 -1.46 -22.58 -21.89
N LYS A 2 -1.88 -21.56 -21.11
CA LYS A 2 -1.02 -20.39 -20.81
C LYS A 2 0.05 -20.80 -19.78
N ILE A 3 1.28 -20.29 -19.91
CA ILE A 3 2.40 -20.59 -18.99
C ILE A 3 2.01 -20.37 -17.52
N GLN A 4 1.21 -19.34 -17.24
CA GLN A 4 0.69 -19.03 -15.90
C GLN A 4 -0.08 -20.20 -15.27
N ASN A 5 -0.90 -20.92 -16.05
CA ASN A 5 -1.70 -22.05 -15.55
C ASN A 5 -0.80 -23.22 -15.13
N ILE A 6 0.34 -23.41 -15.80
CA ILE A 6 1.31 -24.46 -15.46
C ILE A 6 1.98 -24.12 -14.12
N ILE A 7 2.43 -22.87 -13.96
CA ILE A 7 3.09 -22.40 -12.74
C ILE A 7 2.11 -22.42 -11.56
N GLU A 8 0.83 -22.12 -11.79
CA GLU A 8 -0.21 -22.21 -10.78
C GLU A 8 -0.34 -23.62 -10.17
N VAL A 9 -0.17 -24.66 -10.98
CA VAL A 9 -0.16 -26.05 -10.48
C VAL A 9 0.99 -26.27 -9.50
N GLY A 10 2.20 -25.77 -9.80
CA GLY A 10 3.36 -25.86 -8.90
C GLY A 10 3.22 -25.03 -7.62
N LEU A 11 2.49 -23.92 -7.68
CA LEU A 11 2.16 -23.13 -6.49
C LEU A 11 1.22 -23.89 -5.55
N ARG A 12 0.22 -24.57 -6.09
CA ARG A 12 -0.76 -25.37 -5.32
C ARG A 12 -0.21 -26.72 -4.86
N ARG A 13 0.66 -27.35 -5.64
CA ARG A 13 1.19 -28.71 -5.40
C ARG A 13 2.71 -28.69 -5.31
N GLN A 14 3.24 -28.60 -4.09
CA GLN A 14 4.68 -28.46 -3.84
C GLN A 14 5.49 -29.63 -4.39
N ASN A 15 4.94 -30.86 -4.35
CA ASN A 15 5.57 -32.07 -4.89
C ASN A 15 5.78 -32.04 -6.41
N LEU A 16 5.09 -31.17 -7.14
CA LEU A 16 5.27 -31.01 -8.59
C LEU A 16 6.32 -29.98 -8.97
N ARG A 17 6.85 -29.21 -8.02
CA ARG A 17 7.78 -28.11 -8.32
C ARG A 17 9.07 -28.61 -8.95
N GLU A 18 9.66 -29.68 -8.41
CA GLU A 18 10.87 -30.29 -9.01
C GLU A 18 10.60 -30.75 -10.44
N GLU A 19 9.45 -31.39 -10.68
CA GLU A 19 9.06 -31.86 -12.01
C GLU A 19 8.93 -30.70 -13.01
N LEU A 20 8.32 -29.59 -12.62
CA LEU A 20 8.22 -28.40 -13.48
C LEU A 20 9.60 -27.82 -13.86
N TYR A 21 10.56 -27.86 -12.93
CA TYR A 21 11.95 -27.49 -13.21
C TYR A 21 12.63 -28.48 -14.16
N CYS A 22 12.48 -29.79 -13.94
CA CYS A 22 12.98 -30.82 -14.84
C CYS A 22 12.44 -30.65 -16.26
N GLN A 23 11.15 -30.38 -16.41
CA GLN A 23 10.51 -30.11 -17.71
C GLN A 23 11.06 -28.83 -18.37
N ALA A 24 11.31 -27.77 -17.60
CA ALA A 24 11.92 -26.55 -18.13
C ALA A 24 13.36 -26.79 -18.64
N LEU A 25 14.15 -27.55 -17.87
CA LEU A 25 15.52 -27.94 -18.24
C LEU A 25 15.55 -28.84 -19.47
N LEU A 26 14.63 -29.82 -19.53
CA LEU A 26 14.49 -30.69 -20.69
C LEU A 26 14.08 -29.90 -21.93
N ALA A 27 13.16 -28.94 -21.81
CA ALA A 27 12.76 -28.07 -22.90
C ALA A 27 13.92 -27.19 -23.42
N LEU A 28 14.83 -26.75 -22.55
CA LEU A 28 16.06 -26.06 -22.96
C LEU A 28 16.97 -27.00 -23.75
N HIS A 29 17.20 -28.21 -23.23
CA HIS A 29 18.08 -29.20 -23.86
C HIS A 29 17.58 -29.69 -25.23
N LEU A 30 16.28 -29.96 -25.35
CA LEU A 30 15.66 -30.47 -26.57
C LEU A 30 15.28 -29.38 -27.58
N SER A 31 15.51 -28.10 -27.27
CA SER A 31 15.13 -27.01 -28.17
C SER A 31 15.92 -27.06 -29.48
N GLN A 32 15.21 -27.06 -30.61
CA GLN A 32 15.78 -27.14 -31.96
C GLN A 32 15.74 -25.79 -32.70
N SER A 33 15.12 -24.78 -32.09
CA SER A 33 14.98 -23.44 -32.66
C SER A 33 15.19 -22.36 -31.60
N ALA A 34 15.68 -21.20 -32.02
CA ALA A 34 15.84 -20.03 -31.16
C ALA A 34 14.52 -19.62 -30.48
N ARG A 35 13.38 -19.82 -31.14
CA ARG A 35 12.05 -19.56 -30.57
C ARG A 35 11.74 -20.50 -29.40
N GLN A 36 11.96 -21.80 -29.57
CA GLN A 36 11.74 -22.79 -28.51
C GLN A 36 12.66 -22.52 -27.33
N GLN A 37 13.94 -22.25 -27.60
CA GLN A 37 14.92 -21.91 -26.57
C GLN A 37 14.51 -20.66 -25.78
N LYS A 38 14.06 -19.60 -26.47
CA LYS A 38 13.55 -18.39 -25.83
C LYS A 38 12.34 -18.66 -24.93
N ILE A 39 11.37 -19.46 -25.40
CA ILE A 39 10.19 -19.81 -24.59
C ILE A 39 10.58 -20.61 -23.36
N ALA A 40 11.52 -21.56 -23.50
CA ALA A 40 12.01 -22.37 -22.39
C ALA A 40 12.74 -21.52 -21.33
N TRP A 41 13.57 -20.55 -21.74
CA TRP A 41 14.20 -19.58 -20.84
C TRP A 41 13.19 -18.68 -20.13
N VAL A 42 12.19 -18.17 -20.87
CA VAL A 42 11.09 -17.38 -20.28
C VAL A 42 10.37 -18.21 -19.23
N TYR A 43 10.03 -19.46 -19.54
CA TYR A 43 9.36 -20.36 -18.61
C TYR A 43 10.21 -20.60 -17.35
N LEU A 44 11.50 -20.92 -17.49
CA LEU A 44 12.42 -21.12 -16.37
C LEU A 44 12.53 -19.86 -15.49
N SER A 45 12.68 -18.68 -16.09
CA SER A 45 12.78 -17.42 -15.35
C SER A 45 11.49 -17.08 -14.59
N LEU A 46 10.33 -17.50 -15.08
CA LEU A 46 9.05 -17.29 -14.40
C LEU A 46 8.88 -18.27 -13.23
N LEU A 47 9.29 -19.54 -13.38
CA LEU A 47 9.30 -20.53 -12.29
C LEU A 47 10.13 -20.03 -11.10
N VAL A 48 11.36 -19.59 -11.38
CA VAL A 48 12.31 -19.05 -10.38
C VAL A 48 11.75 -17.84 -9.64
N GLY A 49 10.94 -17.01 -10.31
CA GLY A 49 10.27 -15.87 -9.68
C GLY A 49 9.16 -16.25 -8.70
N CYS A 50 8.58 -17.44 -8.85
CA CYS A 50 7.43 -17.90 -8.07
C CYS A 50 7.82 -18.79 -6.88
N PHE A 51 8.70 -19.77 -7.09
CA PHE A 51 9.15 -20.69 -6.04
C PHE A 51 10.55 -21.20 -6.33
N LEU A 52 11.34 -21.43 -5.29
CA LEU A 52 12.73 -21.88 -5.42
C LEU A 52 12.82 -23.35 -5.87
N PRO A 53 13.85 -23.73 -6.63
CA PRO A 53 14.18 -25.12 -6.89
C PRO A 53 14.70 -25.78 -5.61
N SER A 54 14.68 -27.12 -5.57
CA SER A 54 15.31 -27.87 -4.49
C SER A 54 16.83 -27.68 -4.49
N GLN A 55 17.48 -28.00 -3.37
CA GLN A 55 18.93 -27.85 -3.24
C GLN A 55 19.70 -28.67 -4.28
N ARG A 56 19.21 -29.87 -4.62
CA ARG A 56 19.76 -30.72 -5.67
C ARG A 56 19.70 -30.04 -7.04
N LEU A 57 18.51 -29.59 -7.46
CA LEU A 57 18.32 -28.91 -8.74
C LEU A 57 19.01 -27.55 -8.82
N ARG A 58 19.17 -26.87 -7.68
CA ARG A 58 19.86 -25.58 -7.61
C ARG A 58 21.30 -25.67 -8.11
N SER A 59 22.04 -26.69 -7.68
CA SER A 59 23.43 -26.88 -8.13
C SER A 59 23.54 -27.06 -9.66
N LEU A 60 22.60 -27.79 -10.25
CA LEU A 60 22.52 -28.01 -11.70
C LEU A 60 22.14 -26.72 -12.44
N LEU A 61 21.16 -25.98 -11.92
CA LEU A 61 20.74 -24.69 -12.49
C LEU A 61 21.87 -23.66 -12.45
N ASP A 62 22.60 -23.56 -11.35
CA ASP A 62 23.71 -22.62 -11.22
C ASP A 62 24.83 -22.93 -12.22
N LYS A 63 25.16 -24.22 -12.40
CA LYS A 63 26.14 -24.65 -13.41
C LYS A 63 25.69 -24.29 -14.82
N LEU A 64 24.45 -24.64 -15.19
CA LEU A 64 23.87 -24.32 -16.50
C LEU A 64 23.86 -22.80 -16.76
N ILE A 65 23.40 -22.02 -15.78
CA ILE A 65 23.34 -20.56 -15.88
C ILE A 65 24.75 -20.00 -16.05
N SER A 66 25.72 -20.46 -15.24
CA SER A 66 27.11 -20.01 -15.34
C SER A 66 27.73 -20.30 -16.71
N GLU A 67 27.56 -21.52 -17.23
CA GLU A 67 28.04 -21.90 -18.56
C GLU A 67 27.42 -20.99 -19.63
N LYS A 68 26.09 -20.84 -19.63
CA LYS A 68 25.39 -20.02 -20.63
C LYS A 68 25.62 -18.52 -20.49
N SER A 69 25.84 -18.02 -19.28
CA SER A 69 26.25 -16.64 -19.05
C SER A 69 27.66 -16.38 -19.57
N SER A 70 28.59 -17.34 -19.45
CA SER A 70 29.94 -17.22 -20.02
C SER A 70 29.94 -17.20 -21.55
N GLU A 71 28.94 -17.83 -22.17
CA GLU A 71 28.64 -17.74 -23.60
C GLU A 71 27.94 -16.41 -24.01
N ASN A 72 27.78 -15.45 -23.08
CA ASN A 72 27.07 -14.19 -23.26
C ASN A 72 25.58 -14.34 -23.65
N ILE A 73 24.94 -15.44 -23.24
CA ILE A 73 23.50 -15.63 -23.45
C ILE A 73 22.71 -14.76 -22.47
N SER A 74 22.09 -13.70 -22.99
CA SER A 74 21.35 -12.70 -22.19
C SER A 74 20.21 -13.29 -21.33
N GLU A 75 19.56 -14.34 -21.82
CA GLU A 75 18.51 -15.07 -21.12
C GLU A 75 19.05 -15.75 -19.85
N ALA A 76 20.26 -16.31 -19.91
CA ALA A 76 20.91 -16.96 -18.78
C ALA A 76 21.33 -15.93 -17.73
N VAL A 77 21.92 -14.80 -18.16
CA VAL A 77 22.27 -13.69 -17.25
C VAL A 77 21.04 -13.17 -16.50
N TYR A 78 19.96 -12.86 -17.22
CA TYR A 78 18.70 -12.43 -16.60
C TYR A 78 18.13 -13.49 -15.64
N CYS A 79 18.16 -14.77 -16.03
CA CYS A 79 17.67 -15.84 -15.15
C CYS A 79 18.56 -16.02 -13.91
N GLY A 80 19.87 -15.82 -14.04
CA GLY A 80 20.87 -15.84 -12.96
C GLY A 80 20.65 -14.76 -11.92
N ASP A 81 20.42 -13.52 -12.37
CA ASP A 81 20.08 -12.42 -11.45
C ASP A 81 18.75 -12.69 -10.74
N LYS A 82 17.78 -13.22 -11.47
CA LYS A 82 16.46 -13.53 -10.92
C LYS A 82 16.52 -14.65 -9.88
N ILE A 83 17.28 -15.72 -10.11
CA ILE A 83 17.44 -16.79 -9.11
C ILE A 83 18.13 -16.25 -7.86
N ARG A 84 19.20 -15.46 -8.00
CA ARG A 84 19.88 -14.83 -6.87
C ARG A 84 18.91 -13.96 -6.05
N ARG A 85 18.18 -13.06 -6.71
CA ARG A 85 17.19 -12.18 -6.06
C ARG A 85 16.07 -12.96 -5.37
N SER A 86 15.52 -13.99 -6.03
CA SER A 86 14.49 -14.84 -5.43
C SER A 86 15.02 -15.56 -4.19
N TYR A 87 16.24 -16.11 -4.24
CA TYR A 87 16.85 -16.75 -3.07
C TYR A 87 17.10 -15.74 -1.94
N GLU A 88 17.63 -14.56 -2.23
CA GLU A 88 17.81 -13.51 -1.21
C GLU A 88 16.47 -13.18 -0.53
N ALA A 89 15.41 -12.91 -1.31
CA ALA A 89 14.10 -12.55 -0.76
C ALA A 89 13.43 -13.68 0.03
N MET A 90 13.46 -14.90 -0.53
CA MET A 90 12.71 -16.04 -0.04
C MET A 90 13.48 -16.82 1.04
N VAL A 91 14.82 -16.70 1.11
CA VAL A 91 15.67 -17.41 2.10
C VAL A 91 16.13 -16.49 3.23
N GLN A 92 16.55 -15.23 2.97
CA GLN A 92 17.14 -14.37 4.03
C GLN A 92 16.16 -14.07 5.17
N LYS A 93 14.84 -14.08 4.92
CA LYS A 93 13.88 -13.90 6.02
C LYS A 93 13.95 -15.02 7.07
N LYS A 94 14.50 -16.20 6.73
CA LYS A 94 14.72 -17.32 7.67
C LYS A 94 15.77 -17.01 8.75
N ALA A 95 16.60 -15.99 8.54
CA ALA A 95 17.68 -15.60 9.44
C ALA A 95 17.32 -14.45 10.39
N GLU A 96 16.25 -13.68 10.13
CA GLU A 96 15.65 -12.79 11.13
C GLU A 96 14.82 -13.61 12.14
N LYS A 97 15.48 -14.56 12.81
CA LYS A 97 14.96 -15.19 14.02
C LYS A 97 14.94 -14.13 15.12
N ILE A 98 13.85 -13.39 15.20
CA ILE A 98 13.34 -12.96 16.50
C ILE A 98 12.66 -14.22 17.06
N ASP A 99 13.41 -15.01 17.84
CA ASP A 99 12.98 -16.12 18.70
C ASP A 99 11.71 -16.89 18.28
N GLY A 100 11.68 -17.47 17.08
CA GLY A 100 10.60 -18.40 16.69
C GLY A 100 9.19 -17.80 16.60
N VAL A 101 9.05 -16.47 16.47
CA VAL A 101 7.76 -15.77 16.66
C VAL A 101 6.95 -15.52 15.37
N ASP A 102 7.48 -15.80 14.17
CA ASP A 102 6.71 -15.65 12.92
C ASP A 102 6.39 -17.00 12.28
N ILE A 103 5.15 -17.45 12.49
CA ILE A 103 4.59 -18.75 12.09
C ILE A 103 4.09 -18.69 10.65
N PHE A 104 3.70 -17.49 10.22
CA PHE A 104 3.33 -17.20 8.84
C PHE A 104 4.55 -16.85 7.99
N HIS A 105 5.74 -16.83 8.58
CA HIS A 105 7.00 -16.58 7.92
C HIS A 105 7.21 -17.50 6.71
N GLU A 106 6.99 -18.81 6.88
CA GLU A 106 7.09 -19.78 5.78
C GLU A 106 6.04 -19.55 4.68
N LEU A 107 4.85 -19.06 5.05
CA LEU A 107 3.78 -18.69 4.12
C LEU A 107 4.03 -17.35 3.41
N ARG A 108 4.95 -16.51 3.91
CA ARG A 108 5.35 -15.21 3.31
C ARG A 108 6.63 -15.32 2.47
N GLN A 109 7.33 -16.46 2.54
CA GLN A 109 8.56 -16.70 1.82
C GLN A 109 8.39 -17.17 0.37
N GLN A 110 7.16 -17.45 -0.10
CA GLN A 110 6.91 -17.83 -1.49
C GLN A 110 5.77 -17.01 -2.07
N ARG A 111 5.78 -16.85 -3.39
CA ARG A 111 4.67 -16.23 -4.11
C ARG A 111 3.42 -17.07 -3.92
N ARG A 112 2.27 -16.41 -3.82
CA ARG A 112 0.96 -17.06 -3.70
C ARG A 112 0.15 -16.99 -4.98
N ALA A 113 0.60 -16.20 -5.94
CA ALA A 113 0.00 -16.09 -7.25
C ALA A 113 0.99 -16.47 -8.36
N PRO A 114 0.49 -16.94 -9.51
CA PRO A 114 1.25 -17.04 -10.75
C PRO A 114 1.86 -15.69 -11.17
N PRO A 115 2.75 -15.69 -12.18
CA PRO A 115 3.34 -14.45 -12.66
C PRO A 115 2.29 -13.50 -13.24
N SER A 116 2.36 -12.23 -12.86
CA SER A 116 1.55 -11.15 -13.43
C SER A 116 1.96 -10.82 -14.86
N SER A 117 1.18 -9.96 -15.54
CA SER A 117 1.55 -9.46 -16.86
C SER A 117 2.89 -8.73 -16.88
N TYR A 118 3.22 -7.97 -15.81
CA TYR A 118 4.50 -7.27 -15.66
C TYR A 118 5.69 -8.22 -15.69
N GLU A 119 5.57 -9.35 -15.01
CA GLU A 119 6.64 -10.35 -14.92
C GLU A 119 6.80 -11.11 -16.23
N PHE A 120 5.69 -11.42 -16.89
CA PHE A 120 5.71 -12.05 -18.21
C PHE A 120 6.44 -11.17 -19.23
N TRP A 121 6.10 -9.88 -19.31
CA TRP A 121 6.75 -8.96 -20.23
C TRP A 121 8.20 -8.68 -19.86
N ALA A 122 8.53 -8.60 -18.56
CA ALA A 122 9.91 -8.50 -18.09
C ALA A 122 10.76 -9.71 -18.51
N ALA A 123 10.22 -10.93 -18.38
CA ALA A 123 10.91 -12.14 -18.84
C ALA A 123 11.13 -12.18 -20.35
N ILE A 124 10.13 -11.76 -21.15
CA ILE A 124 10.24 -11.69 -22.61
C ILE A 124 11.30 -10.67 -23.06
N ARG A 125 11.40 -9.54 -22.34
CA ARG A 125 12.34 -8.44 -22.63
C ARG A 125 13.70 -8.58 -21.96
N LYS A 126 13.82 -9.49 -20.99
CA LYS A 126 15.03 -9.70 -20.17
C LYS A 126 15.41 -8.45 -19.39
N SER A 127 14.41 -7.78 -18.84
CA SER A 127 14.55 -6.51 -18.14
C SER A 127 13.84 -6.55 -16.80
N GLN A 128 14.11 -5.57 -15.93
CA GLN A 128 13.28 -5.35 -14.75
C GLN A 128 11.87 -4.90 -15.16
N SER A 129 10.88 -5.23 -14.33
CA SER A 129 9.54 -4.66 -14.47
C SER A 129 9.56 -3.20 -14.02
N VAL A 130 8.77 -2.35 -14.67
CA VAL A 130 8.57 -0.97 -14.25
C VAL A 130 7.11 -0.79 -13.89
N VAL A 131 6.84 -0.56 -12.60
CA VAL A 131 5.48 -0.36 -12.10
C VAL A 131 5.21 1.14 -11.99
N ALA A 132 4.14 1.59 -12.63
CA ALA A 132 3.65 2.96 -12.51
C ALA A 132 2.69 3.06 -11.32
N VAL A 133 3.08 3.84 -10.30
CA VAL A 133 2.25 4.10 -9.11
C VAL A 133 1.60 5.48 -9.26
N VAL A 134 0.27 5.52 -9.26
CA VAL A 134 -0.51 6.76 -9.28
C VAL A 134 -0.45 7.38 -7.89
N CYS A 135 0.11 8.58 -7.79
CA CYS A 135 0.23 9.29 -6.54
C CYS A 135 -1.00 10.19 -6.29
N PRO A 136 -1.21 10.69 -5.06
CA PRO A 136 -2.34 11.57 -4.75
C PRO A 136 -2.38 12.88 -5.54
N ASP A 137 -1.25 13.34 -6.07
CA ASP A 137 -1.14 14.46 -7.02
C ASP A 137 -1.55 14.07 -8.45
N GLU A 138 -2.13 12.88 -8.64
CA GLU A 138 -2.54 12.24 -9.89
C GLU A 138 -1.40 11.87 -10.84
N ALA A 139 -0.17 12.32 -10.55
CA ALA A 139 0.99 12.03 -11.36
C ALA A 139 1.54 10.62 -11.06
N LYS A 140 1.99 9.94 -12.12
CA LYS A 140 2.52 8.58 -12.03
C LYS A 140 4.00 8.61 -11.71
N ARG A 141 4.41 7.89 -10.66
CA ARG A 141 5.83 7.62 -10.35
C ARG A 141 6.14 6.19 -10.74
N SER A 142 6.99 6.04 -11.75
CA SER A 142 7.45 4.74 -12.23
C SER A 142 8.68 4.29 -11.42
N VAL A 143 8.61 3.09 -10.84
CA VAL A 143 9.70 2.49 -10.06
C VAL A 143 10.00 1.08 -10.55
N ALA A 144 11.28 0.69 -10.43
CA ALA A 144 11.71 -0.66 -10.79
C ALA A 144 11.19 -1.69 -9.77
N ALA A 145 10.68 -2.79 -10.29
CA ALA A 145 10.16 -3.92 -9.54
C ALA A 145 10.62 -5.24 -10.17
N ASP A 146 10.60 -6.28 -9.36
CA ASP A 146 10.88 -7.66 -9.74
C ASP A 146 9.82 -8.60 -9.15
N SER A 147 9.95 -9.90 -9.41
CA SER A 147 9.05 -10.93 -8.90
C SER A 147 9.00 -11.02 -7.37
N SER A 148 10.01 -10.51 -6.67
CA SER A 148 10.16 -10.59 -5.21
C SER A 148 9.94 -9.24 -4.52
N SER A 149 9.60 -8.20 -5.28
CA SER A 149 9.40 -6.86 -4.72
C SER A 149 8.17 -6.82 -3.84
N THR A 150 8.36 -6.36 -2.60
CA THR A 150 7.26 -6.23 -1.63
C THR A 150 6.57 -4.88 -1.74
N ALA A 151 5.37 -4.78 -1.15
CA ALA A 151 4.67 -3.51 -1.04
C ALA A 151 5.53 -2.44 -0.33
N ALA A 152 6.26 -2.79 0.74
CA ALA A 152 7.13 -1.86 1.46
C ALA A 152 8.29 -1.37 0.59
N GLU A 153 9.00 -2.26 -0.09
CA GLU A 153 10.11 -1.87 -0.98
C GLU A 153 9.64 -0.89 -2.08
N ILE A 154 8.43 -1.09 -2.60
CA ILE A 154 7.85 -0.22 -3.62
C ILE A 154 7.43 1.13 -3.01
N VAL A 155 6.82 1.15 -1.82
CA VAL A 155 6.54 2.41 -1.10
C VAL A 155 7.82 3.19 -0.86
N GLU A 156 8.87 2.55 -0.35
CA GLU A 156 10.18 3.18 -0.12
C GLU A 156 10.76 3.78 -1.39
N LYS A 157 10.77 3.03 -2.50
CA LYS A 157 11.24 3.54 -3.81
C LYS A 157 10.44 4.74 -4.30
N VAL A 158 9.11 4.73 -4.13
CA VAL A 158 8.26 5.85 -4.55
C VAL A 158 8.48 7.06 -3.64
N CYS A 159 8.51 6.87 -2.32
CA CYS A 159 8.77 7.92 -1.34
C CYS A 159 10.15 8.55 -1.55
N ALA A 160 11.19 7.75 -1.80
CA ALA A 160 12.53 8.25 -2.12
C ALA A 160 12.52 9.12 -3.39
N ARG A 161 11.82 8.70 -4.45
CA ARG A 161 11.65 9.49 -5.68
C ARG A 161 10.86 10.78 -5.47
N LEU A 162 10.05 10.84 -4.43
CA LEU A 162 9.27 12.02 -4.02
C LEU A 162 9.99 12.85 -2.94
N GLU A 163 11.20 12.46 -2.54
CA GLU A 163 11.98 13.10 -1.46
C GLU A 163 11.23 13.13 -0.11
N ILE A 164 10.32 12.18 0.10
CA ILE A 164 9.62 11.97 1.37
C ILE A 164 10.62 11.38 2.37
N LYS A 165 10.74 12.00 3.53
CA LYS A 165 11.72 11.61 4.56
C LYS A 165 11.28 10.38 5.33
N ASP A 166 10.01 10.33 5.73
CA ASP A 166 9.44 9.23 6.49
C ASP A 166 8.32 8.53 5.69
N PRO A 167 8.57 7.32 5.14
CA PRO A 167 7.57 6.57 4.40
C PRO A 167 6.47 5.99 5.31
N PHE A 168 6.62 6.06 6.63
CA PHE A 168 5.67 5.45 7.56
C PHE A 168 4.24 5.98 7.38
N GLY A 169 3.32 5.04 7.23
CA GLY A 169 1.90 5.30 7.02
C GLY A 169 1.49 5.48 5.56
N PHE A 170 2.44 5.49 4.62
CA PHE A 170 2.15 5.28 3.21
C PHE A 170 1.98 3.79 2.88
N SER A 171 0.99 3.48 2.05
CA SER A 171 0.62 2.14 1.63
C SER A 171 0.26 2.12 0.15
N LEU A 172 0.37 0.93 -0.46
CA LEU A 172 -0.13 0.70 -1.81
C LEU A 172 -1.58 0.24 -1.79
N PHE A 173 -2.34 0.75 -2.76
CA PHE A 173 -3.70 0.31 -3.05
C PHE A 173 -3.78 -0.12 -4.52
N ILE A 174 -4.64 -1.06 -4.84
CA ILE A 174 -4.95 -1.42 -6.22
C ILE A 174 -6.41 -1.12 -6.51
N ARG A 175 -6.64 -0.45 -7.64
CA ARG A 175 -7.97 -0.17 -8.17
C ARG A 175 -8.26 -1.05 -9.38
N ALA A 176 -9.39 -1.74 -9.35
CA ALA A 176 -9.98 -2.45 -10.49
C ALA A 176 -11.45 -2.05 -10.62
N GLY A 177 -11.80 -1.31 -11.68
CA GLY A 177 -13.10 -0.65 -11.80
C GLY A 177 -13.35 0.31 -10.63
N GLN A 178 -14.47 0.13 -9.92
CA GLN A 178 -14.85 0.94 -8.76
C GLN A 178 -14.27 0.42 -7.43
N ARG A 179 -13.63 -0.75 -7.44
CA ARG A 179 -13.07 -1.36 -6.22
C ARG A 179 -11.66 -0.84 -5.99
N LEU A 180 -11.44 -0.21 -4.84
CA LEU A 180 -10.12 0.13 -4.33
C LEU A 180 -9.84 -0.74 -3.10
N ALA A 181 -8.72 -1.47 -3.10
CA ALA A 181 -8.31 -2.31 -2.00
C ALA A 181 -6.84 -2.08 -1.65
N PRO A 182 -6.45 -2.13 -0.36
CA PRO A 182 -5.04 -2.13 0.00
C PRO A 182 -4.36 -3.39 -0.56
N VAL A 183 -3.11 -3.26 -1.02
CA VAL A 183 -2.29 -4.41 -1.46
C VAL A 183 -2.00 -5.36 -0.29
N GLY A 184 -2.08 -4.83 0.93
CA GLY A 184 -1.58 -5.47 2.14
C GLY A 184 -0.29 -4.81 2.60
N GLU A 185 0.28 -5.35 3.65
CA GLU A 185 1.38 -4.72 4.36
C GLU A 185 2.75 -5.17 3.88
N GLY A 186 3.81 -4.56 4.43
CA GLY A 186 5.17 -4.52 3.87
C GLY A 186 5.83 -5.84 3.49
N GLY A 187 5.32 -6.98 3.96
CA GLY A 187 5.78 -8.32 3.58
C GLY A 187 5.10 -8.93 2.34
N VAL A 188 4.01 -8.35 1.85
CA VAL A 188 3.25 -8.88 0.70
C VAL A 188 3.97 -8.57 -0.61
N TYR A 189 4.10 -9.56 -1.49
CA TYR A 189 4.64 -9.36 -2.83
C TYR A 189 3.64 -8.58 -3.69
N LEU A 190 4.08 -7.45 -4.25
CA LEU A 190 3.22 -6.60 -5.08
C LEU A 190 2.63 -7.38 -6.26
N MET A 191 3.47 -8.22 -6.90
CA MET A 191 3.08 -8.96 -8.09
C MET A 191 1.97 -10.00 -7.83
N ASP A 192 1.81 -10.47 -6.59
CA ASP A 192 0.68 -11.33 -6.22
C ASP A 192 -0.63 -10.56 -6.27
N ALA A 193 -0.67 -9.36 -5.68
CA ALA A 193 -1.84 -8.52 -5.68
C ALA A 193 -2.19 -8.00 -7.08
N VAL A 194 -1.17 -7.68 -7.89
CA VAL A 194 -1.36 -7.29 -9.29
C VAL A 194 -1.98 -8.43 -10.11
N TRP A 195 -1.47 -9.66 -9.99
CA TRP A 195 -2.05 -10.80 -10.70
C TRP A 195 -3.52 -11.04 -10.31
N GLN A 196 -3.85 -10.96 -9.02
CA GLN A 196 -5.23 -11.12 -8.55
C GLN A 196 -6.15 -10.05 -9.14
N ALA A 197 -5.69 -8.81 -9.17
CA ALA A 197 -6.45 -7.69 -9.74
C ALA A 197 -6.59 -7.79 -11.26
N GLU A 198 -5.55 -8.23 -11.98
CA GLU A 198 -5.59 -8.46 -13.44
C GLU A 198 -6.64 -9.52 -13.78
N ARG A 199 -6.66 -10.61 -13.02
CA ARG A 199 -7.65 -11.67 -13.17
C ARG A 199 -9.07 -11.15 -12.92
N PHE A 200 -9.28 -10.41 -11.83
CA PHE A 200 -10.58 -9.82 -11.52
C PHE A 200 -11.04 -8.85 -12.62
N SER A 201 -10.18 -7.95 -13.08
CA SER A 201 -10.51 -7.05 -14.19
C SER A 201 -10.89 -7.81 -15.46
N ALA A 202 -10.12 -8.85 -15.82
CA ALA A 202 -10.39 -9.65 -17.01
C ALA A 202 -11.71 -10.43 -16.93
N GLU A 203 -12.01 -11.05 -15.78
CA GLU A 203 -13.27 -11.77 -15.54
C GLU A 203 -14.50 -10.85 -15.61
N GLN A 204 -14.33 -9.57 -15.26
CA GLN A 204 -15.40 -8.57 -15.25
C GLN A 204 -15.43 -7.68 -16.50
N GLY A 205 -14.53 -7.89 -17.47
CA GLY A 205 -14.42 -7.04 -18.67
C GLY A 205 -14.04 -5.58 -18.36
N LEU A 206 -13.30 -5.35 -17.27
CA LEU A 206 -12.87 -4.02 -16.81
C LEU A 206 -11.50 -3.64 -17.38
N ASP A 207 -11.20 -2.35 -17.29
CA ASP A 207 -9.86 -1.82 -17.58
C ASP A 207 -8.78 -2.47 -16.69
N PRO A 208 -7.52 -2.51 -17.17
CA PRO A 208 -6.40 -3.00 -16.39
C PRO A 208 -6.27 -2.32 -15.02
N PRO A 209 -5.93 -3.08 -13.97
CA PRO A 209 -5.83 -2.52 -12.64
C PRO A 209 -4.70 -1.49 -12.53
N GLN A 210 -4.88 -0.53 -11.63
CA GLN A 210 -3.91 0.53 -11.37
C GLN A 210 -3.45 0.50 -9.91
N VAL A 211 -2.15 0.69 -9.70
CA VAL A 211 -1.54 0.78 -8.36
C VAL A 211 -1.52 2.25 -7.93
N PHE A 212 -1.92 2.51 -6.69
CA PHE A 212 -2.00 3.83 -6.06
C PHE A 212 -1.14 3.89 -4.82
N LEU A 213 -0.55 5.05 -4.56
CA LEU A 213 0.04 5.38 -3.26
C LEU A 213 -0.99 6.19 -2.45
N ARG A 214 -1.21 5.84 -1.19
CA ARG A 214 -2.01 6.65 -0.25
C ARG A 214 -1.36 6.64 1.12
N ARG A 215 -1.53 7.71 1.89
CA ARG A 215 -1.25 7.72 3.33
C ARG A 215 -2.49 7.34 4.10
N ASP A 216 -2.44 6.24 4.84
CA ASP A 216 -3.56 5.66 5.58
C ASP A 216 -3.33 5.59 7.09
N LEU A 217 -2.15 6.00 7.56
CA LEU A 217 -1.79 6.00 8.97
C LEU A 217 -0.79 7.13 9.29
N PHE A 218 -0.76 7.57 10.55
CA PHE A 218 0.10 8.64 11.04
C PHE A 218 0.72 8.28 12.39
N PRO A 219 1.99 8.67 12.64
CA PRO A 219 2.55 8.74 13.99
C PRO A 219 1.78 9.72 14.88
N LEU A 220 1.85 9.52 16.19
CA LEU A 220 1.22 10.38 17.18
C LEU A 220 1.77 11.82 17.13
N HIS A 221 3.08 11.95 16.91
CA HIS A 221 3.81 13.22 16.90
C HIS A 221 4.19 13.67 15.48
N TRP A 222 3.42 13.28 14.47
CA TRP A 222 3.70 13.70 13.10
C TRP A 222 3.27 15.15 12.84
N HIS A 223 4.19 15.89 12.23
CA HIS A 223 4.06 17.32 11.98
C HIS A 223 4.36 17.62 10.51
N PRO A 224 3.42 18.25 9.75
CA PRO A 224 3.61 18.46 8.31
C PRO A 224 4.85 19.31 7.97
N GLU A 225 5.26 20.22 8.85
CA GLU A 225 6.44 21.06 8.69
C GLU A 225 7.77 20.28 8.67
N LEU A 226 7.82 19.08 9.27
CA LEU A 226 9.03 18.26 9.33
C LEU A 226 9.30 17.52 8.01
N ASP A 227 8.26 17.26 7.23
CA ASP A 227 8.30 16.54 5.95
C ASP A 227 7.33 17.19 4.94
N ARG A 228 7.78 18.33 4.38
CA ARG A 228 6.99 19.11 3.40
C ARG A 228 6.60 18.32 2.15
N PRO A 229 7.47 17.49 1.55
CA PRO A 229 7.08 16.63 0.43
C PRO A 229 5.91 15.71 0.78
N ALA A 230 5.94 15.06 1.95
CA ALA A 230 4.81 14.25 2.40
C ALA A 230 3.55 15.09 2.63
N ALA A 231 3.69 16.26 3.29
CA ALA A 231 2.58 17.16 3.57
C ALA A 231 1.84 17.61 2.29
N ARG A 232 2.57 17.97 1.24
CA ARG A 232 1.98 18.35 -0.06
C ARG A 232 1.22 17.20 -0.70
N LEU A 233 1.73 15.98 -0.60
CA LEU A 233 1.07 14.80 -1.13
C LEU A 233 -0.22 14.45 -0.35
N ILE A 234 -0.18 14.60 0.97
CA ILE A 234 -1.36 14.41 1.83
C ILE A 234 -2.39 15.50 1.55
N PHE A 235 -1.97 16.75 1.34
CA PHE A 235 -2.86 17.83 0.91
C PHE A 235 -3.60 17.46 -0.38
N ALA A 236 -2.89 16.96 -1.40
CA ALA A 236 -3.51 16.49 -2.63
C ALA A 236 -4.50 15.33 -2.38
N GLN A 237 -4.13 14.37 -1.52
CA GLN A 237 -5.02 13.27 -1.11
C GLN A 237 -6.30 13.80 -0.44
N VAL A 238 -6.17 14.78 0.45
CA VAL A 238 -7.29 15.40 1.15
C VAL A 238 -8.21 16.13 0.16
N CYS A 239 -7.66 16.96 -0.72
CA CYS A 239 -8.43 17.62 -1.77
C CYS A 239 -9.20 16.62 -2.64
N ALA A 240 -8.55 15.55 -3.08
CA ALA A 240 -9.19 14.48 -3.86
C ALA A 240 -10.30 13.76 -3.07
N SER A 241 -10.10 13.50 -1.78
CA SER A 241 -11.09 12.85 -0.91
C SER A 241 -12.34 13.71 -0.69
N VAL A 242 -12.18 15.04 -0.60
CA VAL A 242 -13.29 15.99 -0.50
C VAL A 242 -14.06 16.03 -1.81
N ARG A 243 -13.35 16.20 -2.94
CA ARG A 243 -13.94 16.23 -4.29
C ARG A 243 -14.75 14.97 -4.63
N THR A 244 -14.26 13.81 -4.23
CA THR A 244 -14.95 12.52 -4.46
C THR A 244 -16.09 12.26 -3.47
N GLY A 245 -16.18 13.06 -2.40
CA GLY A 245 -17.15 12.87 -1.33
C GLY A 245 -16.82 11.71 -0.39
N GLU A 246 -15.60 11.16 -0.45
CA GLU A 246 -15.04 10.21 0.52
C GLU A 246 -14.98 10.88 1.90
N ASN A 247 -14.47 12.11 1.95
CA ASN A 247 -14.47 12.96 3.14
C ASN A 247 -15.50 14.08 2.98
N ARG A 248 -16.48 14.12 3.87
CA ARG A 248 -17.56 15.12 3.85
C ARG A 248 -17.41 16.08 5.04
N THR A 249 -17.71 17.35 4.81
CA THR A 249 -17.88 18.33 5.89
C THR A 249 -19.38 18.49 6.17
N ASN A 250 -19.73 18.70 7.44
CA ASN A 250 -21.09 19.10 7.82
C ASN A 250 -21.24 20.63 7.86
N SER A 251 -20.12 21.36 7.85
CA SER A 251 -20.08 22.82 7.80
C SER A 251 -19.85 23.30 6.36
N SER A 252 -20.73 24.18 5.90
CA SER A 252 -20.55 24.87 4.63
C SER A 252 -19.38 25.86 4.68
N GLN A 253 -19.15 26.47 5.84
CA GLN A 253 -17.99 27.33 6.07
C GLN A 253 -16.69 26.55 5.88
N ASP A 254 -16.56 25.36 6.46
CA ASP A 254 -15.36 24.53 6.29
C ASP A 254 -15.11 24.16 4.83
N LEU A 255 -16.15 23.75 4.09
CA LEU A 255 -16.00 23.41 2.67
C LEU A 255 -15.60 24.63 1.83
N SER A 256 -16.20 25.79 2.12
CA SER A 256 -15.85 27.05 1.46
C SER A 256 -14.41 27.46 1.74
N LEU A 257 -13.92 27.22 2.96
CA LEU A 257 -12.57 27.50 3.40
C LEU A 257 -11.56 26.56 2.72
N LEU A 258 -11.85 25.26 2.63
CA LEU A 258 -11.02 24.30 1.90
C LEU A 258 -10.91 24.65 0.41
N ALA A 259 -12.03 24.99 -0.23
CA ALA A 259 -12.05 25.42 -1.62
C ALA A 259 -11.25 26.72 -1.82
N ALA A 260 -11.38 27.69 -0.91
CA ALA A 260 -10.63 28.94 -0.92
C ALA A 260 -9.12 28.73 -0.73
N TYR A 261 -8.71 27.86 0.21
CA TYR A 261 -7.32 27.50 0.41
C TYR A 261 -6.71 26.85 -0.83
N GLN A 262 -7.42 25.91 -1.45
CA GLN A 262 -6.97 25.29 -2.69
C GLN A 262 -6.82 26.32 -3.82
N PHE A 263 -7.80 27.23 -3.97
CA PHE A 263 -7.74 28.30 -4.97
C PHE A 263 -6.49 29.18 -4.78
N ILE A 264 -6.23 29.63 -3.55
CA ILE A 264 -5.08 30.49 -3.22
C ILE A 264 -3.77 29.72 -3.41
N ASN A 265 -3.72 28.43 -3.07
CA ASN A 265 -2.52 27.61 -3.23
C ASN A 265 -2.15 27.42 -4.72
N GLU A 266 -3.14 27.27 -5.60
CA GLU A 266 -2.93 27.05 -7.04
C GLU A 266 -2.69 28.36 -7.82
N ASN A 267 -3.33 29.46 -7.40
CA ASN A 267 -3.36 30.72 -8.16
C ASN A 267 -2.58 31.86 -7.47
N GLY A 268 -2.08 31.65 -6.27
CA GLY A 268 -1.49 32.71 -5.45
C GLY A 268 -2.50 33.80 -5.05
N ARG A 269 -2.00 34.80 -4.32
CA ARG A 269 -2.83 35.85 -3.70
C ARG A 269 -3.32 36.92 -4.69
N VAL A 270 -2.56 37.16 -5.75
CA VAL A 270 -2.70 38.33 -6.63
C VAL A 270 -3.79 38.14 -7.69
N LEU A 271 -4.16 36.89 -8.03
CA LEU A 271 -5.11 36.64 -9.10
C LEU A 271 -6.54 37.14 -8.79
N ASP A 272 -7.14 37.77 -9.79
CA ASP A 272 -8.55 38.17 -9.80
C ASP A 272 -9.45 36.93 -9.68
N HIS A 273 -10.36 36.99 -8.72
CA HIS A 273 -11.27 35.90 -8.29
C HIS A 273 -12.70 36.20 -8.74
N ASN A 274 -12.82 36.62 -9.99
CA ASN A 274 -14.09 36.87 -10.63
C ASN A 274 -15.00 35.62 -10.64
N GLU A 275 -16.29 35.85 -10.82
CA GLU A 275 -17.32 34.82 -10.68
C GLU A 275 -17.09 33.61 -11.58
N LYS A 276 -16.62 33.83 -12.82
CA LYS A 276 -16.37 32.75 -13.79
C LYS A 276 -15.27 31.80 -13.33
N ARG A 277 -14.15 32.32 -12.84
CA ARG A 277 -13.04 31.51 -12.34
C ARG A 277 -13.42 30.72 -11.09
N ILE A 278 -14.12 31.37 -10.15
CA ILE A 278 -14.58 30.68 -8.95
C ILE A 278 -15.62 29.62 -9.29
N THR A 279 -16.50 29.86 -10.27
CA THR A 279 -17.44 28.84 -10.75
C THR A 279 -16.70 27.60 -11.27
N GLN A 280 -15.69 27.79 -12.11
CA GLN A 280 -14.87 26.68 -12.64
C GLN A 280 -14.12 25.95 -11.53
N HIS A 281 -13.53 26.69 -10.60
CA HIS A 281 -12.82 26.12 -9.45
C HIS A 281 -13.74 25.27 -8.58
N CYS A 282 -14.90 25.79 -8.19
CA CYS A 282 -15.88 25.06 -7.38
C CYS A 282 -16.36 23.77 -8.07
N ASP A 283 -16.54 23.78 -9.40
CA ASP A 283 -16.92 22.57 -10.15
C ASP A 283 -15.82 21.50 -10.16
N GLN A 284 -14.56 21.90 -10.05
CA GLN A 284 -13.41 21.01 -10.03
C GLN A 284 -13.11 20.46 -8.63
N VAL A 285 -13.29 21.25 -7.56
CA VAL A 285 -12.79 20.88 -6.22
C VAL A 285 -13.88 20.41 -5.26
N MET A 286 -15.14 20.79 -5.48
CA MET A 286 -16.25 20.40 -4.59
C MET A 286 -16.89 19.07 -5.01
N PRO A 287 -17.54 18.35 -4.07
CA PRO A 287 -18.33 17.18 -4.42
C PRO A 287 -19.38 17.50 -5.49
N GLY A 288 -19.52 16.62 -6.48
CA GLY A 288 -20.49 16.79 -7.57
C GLY A 288 -21.94 16.93 -7.06
N SER A 289 -22.28 16.24 -5.98
CA SER A 289 -23.59 16.36 -5.31
C SER A 289 -23.84 17.71 -4.64
N VAL A 290 -22.78 18.44 -4.27
CA VAL A 290 -22.87 19.73 -3.56
C VAL A 290 -22.87 20.90 -4.52
N PHE A 291 -22.07 20.84 -5.58
CA PHE A 291 -21.94 21.94 -6.54
C PHE A 291 -22.48 21.58 -7.92
N ARG A 292 -21.85 20.63 -8.63
CA ARG A 292 -22.15 20.33 -10.05
C ARG A 292 -23.62 20.04 -10.32
N ASN A 293 -24.25 19.23 -9.46
CA ASN A 293 -25.64 18.78 -9.59
C ASN A 293 -26.64 19.69 -8.86
N ALA A 294 -26.15 20.75 -8.19
CA ALA A 294 -27.01 21.65 -7.44
C ALA A 294 -27.77 22.63 -8.36
N GLN A 295 -28.88 23.14 -7.85
CA GLN A 295 -29.67 24.17 -8.52
C GLN A 295 -28.85 25.45 -8.72
N LYS A 296 -29.26 26.26 -9.71
CA LYS A 296 -28.56 27.50 -10.08
C LYS A 296 -28.46 28.51 -8.93
N SER A 297 -29.49 28.60 -8.07
CA SER A 297 -29.49 29.44 -6.86
C SER A 297 -28.40 28.99 -5.88
N THR A 298 -28.38 27.71 -5.52
CA THR A 298 -27.39 27.12 -4.61
C THR A 298 -25.97 27.26 -5.14
N LYS A 299 -25.74 27.07 -6.44
CA LYS A 299 -24.42 27.32 -7.06
C LYS A 299 -23.96 28.76 -6.83
N LYS A 300 -24.85 29.75 -7.04
CA LYS A 300 -24.54 31.17 -6.81
C LYS A 300 -24.23 31.46 -5.35
N GLU A 301 -24.93 30.83 -4.40
CA GLU A 301 -24.65 30.96 -2.97
C GLU A 301 -23.26 30.44 -2.62
N TRP A 302 -22.88 29.26 -3.13
CA TRP A 302 -21.54 28.70 -2.96
C TRP A 302 -20.45 29.59 -3.55
N ILE A 303 -20.65 30.09 -4.77
CA ILE A 303 -19.68 31.00 -5.42
C ILE A 303 -19.46 32.24 -4.56
N LYS A 304 -20.56 32.87 -4.08
CA LYS A 304 -20.47 34.04 -3.19
C LYS A 304 -19.76 33.72 -1.88
N MET A 305 -20.04 32.56 -1.28
CA MET A 305 -19.40 32.15 -0.02
C MET A 305 -17.90 31.93 -0.19
N VAL A 306 -17.47 31.26 -1.25
CA VAL A 306 -16.05 31.06 -1.56
C VAL A 306 -15.36 32.39 -1.88
N GLN A 307 -15.99 33.27 -2.67
CA GLN A 307 -15.46 34.61 -2.97
C GLN A 307 -15.27 35.45 -1.70
N LYS A 308 -16.27 35.45 -0.81
CA LYS A 308 -16.19 36.12 0.48
C LYS A 308 -15.04 35.57 1.31
N THR A 309 -14.93 34.25 1.40
CA THR A 309 -13.87 33.58 2.17
C THR A 309 -12.48 33.91 1.62
N ILE A 310 -12.29 33.87 0.30
CA ILE A 310 -11.04 34.29 -0.36
C ILE A 310 -10.72 35.75 -0.03
N SER A 311 -11.72 36.64 -0.11
CA SER A 311 -11.54 38.07 0.19
C SER A 311 -11.13 38.32 1.64
N GLU A 312 -11.69 37.57 2.59
CA GLU A 312 -11.33 37.63 4.01
C GLU A 312 -9.92 37.09 4.26
N LEU A 313 -9.58 35.94 3.69
CA LEU A 313 -8.22 35.38 3.78
C LEU A 313 -7.18 36.34 3.21
N LYS A 314 -7.46 36.99 2.07
CA LYS A 314 -6.57 37.98 1.45
C LYS A 314 -6.35 39.24 2.31
N LYS A 315 -7.02 39.41 3.44
CA LYS A 315 -6.73 40.49 4.42
C LYS A 315 -5.66 40.08 5.44
N LEU A 316 -5.40 38.79 5.61
CA LEU A 316 -4.40 38.26 6.53
C LEU A 316 -2.96 38.57 6.08
N ASN A 317 -1.97 38.33 6.93
CA ASN A 317 -0.57 38.51 6.55
C ASN A 317 -0.21 37.55 5.38
N PRO A 318 0.60 37.99 4.39
CA PRO A 318 1.00 37.15 3.26
C PRO A 318 1.65 35.82 3.67
N ILE A 319 2.42 35.83 4.75
CA ILE A 319 3.12 34.65 5.28
C ILE A 319 2.12 33.56 5.70
N ASP A 320 0.97 33.94 6.26
CA ASP A 320 -0.09 33.02 6.73
C ASP A 320 -0.85 32.31 5.59
N LEU A 321 -0.59 32.74 4.35
CA LEU A 321 -1.14 32.20 3.11
C LEU A 321 -0.05 31.70 2.15
N SER A 322 1.17 31.50 2.63
CA SER A 322 2.16 30.76 1.87
C SER A 322 1.69 29.32 1.60
N SER A 323 2.15 28.72 0.51
CA SER A 323 1.74 27.36 0.11
C SER A 323 1.98 26.35 1.24
N ASP A 324 3.14 26.39 1.89
CA ASP A 324 3.48 25.48 2.98
C ASP A 324 2.52 25.64 4.18
N VAL A 325 2.18 26.88 4.57
CA VAL A 325 1.23 27.14 5.67
C VAL A 325 -0.20 26.71 5.31
N ILE A 326 -0.64 26.90 4.07
CA ILE A 326 -1.95 26.44 3.62
C ILE A 326 -2.03 24.90 3.68
N VAL A 327 -1.00 24.24 3.16
CA VAL A 327 -0.85 22.78 3.21
C VAL A 327 -0.92 22.29 4.65
N GLU A 328 -0.14 22.88 5.56
CA GLU A 328 -0.16 22.55 6.98
C GLU A 328 -1.55 22.69 7.62
N LYS A 329 -2.23 23.83 7.38
CA LYS A 329 -3.58 24.09 7.91
C LYS A 329 -4.58 23.04 7.45
N VAL A 330 -4.61 22.74 6.15
CA VAL A 330 -5.56 21.77 5.58
C VAL A 330 -5.25 20.35 6.05
N VAL A 331 -3.97 19.97 6.10
CA VAL A 331 -3.57 18.64 6.61
C VAL A 331 -3.96 18.50 8.08
N ARG A 332 -3.66 19.47 8.94
CA ARG A 332 -4.05 19.44 10.37
C ARG A 332 -5.57 19.41 10.56
N PHE A 333 -6.31 20.19 9.77
CA PHE A 333 -7.77 20.10 9.75
C PHE A 333 -8.23 18.68 9.41
N SER A 334 -7.67 18.08 8.36
CA SER A 334 -8.07 16.75 7.90
C SER A 334 -7.80 15.65 8.93
N LEU A 335 -6.63 15.67 9.58
CA LEU A 335 -6.28 14.72 10.64
C LEU A 335 -7.22 14.84 11.83
N ASN A 336 -7.67 16.06 12.11
CA ASN A 336 -8.58 16.32 13.20
C ASN A 336 -10.02 15.89 12.91
N THR A 337 -10.55 16.31 11.77
CA THR A 337 -11.95 16.14 11.37
C THR A 337 -12.24 14.73 10.84
N TRP A 338 -11.30 14.15 10.08
CA TRP A 338 -11.47 12.87 9.37
C TRP A 338 -10.47 11.80 9.80
N SER A 339 -10.15 11.74 11.09
CA SER A 339 -9.22 10.73 11.64
C SER A 339 -9.56 9.29 11.24
N ALA A 340 -10.84 8.96 11.08
CA ALA A 340 -11.31 7.63 10.65
C ALA A 340 -10.89 7.26 9.21
N SER A 341 -10.66 8.25 8.34
CA SER A 341 -10.18 8.04 6.98
C SER A 341 -8.68 7.71 6.93
N PHE A 342 -8.00 7.85 8.06
CA PHE A 342 -6.60 7.50 8.29
C PHE A 342 -6.50 6.37 9.33
N SER A 343 -7.41 5.41 9.23
CA SER A 343 -7.44 4.22 10.08
C SER A 343 -7.09 2.97 9.29
N ARG A 344 -6.30 2.09 9.91
CA ARG A 344 -6.14 0.70 9.45
C ARG A 344 -7.03 -0.23 10.25
N ARG A 345 -7.49 -1.29 9.60
CA ARG A 345 -8.36 -2.32 10.17
C ARG A 345 -7.73 -3.69 10.01
N TYR A 346 -7.73 -4.47 11.08
CA TYR A 346 -7.20 -5.83 11.10
C TYR A 346 -8.20 -6.76 11.76
N ASP A 347 -8.46 -7.89 11.11
CA ASP A 347 -9.23 -8.95 11.72
C ASP A 347 -8.35 -9.71 12.73
N ILE A 348 -8.74 -9.64 13.99
CA ILE A 348 -8.05 -10.30 15.10
C ILE A 348 -8.86 -11.51 15.57
N ARG A 349 -8.17 -12.51 16.14
CA ARG A 349 -8.78 -13.75 16.62
C ARG A 349 -9.38 -13.62 18.01
N GLY A 350 -8.87 -12.70 18.82
CA GLY A 350 -9.38 -12.47 20.15
C GLY A 350 -8.63 -11.38 20.89
N PHE A 351 -9.19 -10.93 22.01
CA PHE A 351 -8.53 -10.01 22.93
C PHE A 351 -8.90 -10.32 24.39
N SER A 352 -8.02 -9.92 25.30
CA SER A 352 -8.30 -9.83 26.73
C SER A 352 -7.68 -8.57 27.33
N ILE A 353 -8.32 -8.01 28.37
CA ILE A 353 -7.86 -6.79 29.03
C ILE A 353 -7.67 -7.09 30.50
N MET A 354 -6.42 -7.15 30.95
CA MET A 354 -6.16 -7.35 32.38
C MET A 354 -6.66 -6.14 33.17
N GLY A 355 -7.47 -6.41 34.20
CA GLY A 355 -8.16 -5.38 35.00
C GLY A 355 -9.65 -5.23 34.67
N LYS A 356 -10.14 -5.82 33.57
CA LYS A 356 -11.57 -5.86 33.21
C LYS A 356 -11.97 -7.27 32.78
N GLN A 357 -13.12 -7.79 33.21
CA GLN A 357 -13.67 -9.04 32.66
C GLN A 357 -14.26 -8.82 31.26
N LYS A 358 -13.41 -8.47 30.29
CA LYS A 358 -13.77 -8.32 28.88
C LYS A 358 -12.84 -9.19 28.04
N GLU A 359 -13.39 -10.31 27.56
CA GLU A 359 -12.73 -11.24 26.65
C GLU A 359 -13.70 -11.63 25.55
N SER A 360 -13.21 -11.75 24.31
CA SER A 360 -13.98 -12.29 23.19
C SER A 360 -13.04 -12.95 22.18
N THR A 361 -13.52 -14.01 21.54
CA THR A 361 -12.76 -14.88 20.64
C THR A 361 -13.39 -15.04 19.24
N VAL A 362 -14.47 -14.30 18.95
CA VAL A 362 -15.24 -14.50 17.71
C VAL A 362 -15.44 -13.17 16.96
N HIS A 363 -14.87 -13.11 15.74
CA HIS A 363 -15.12 -12.08 14.72
C HIS A 363 -14.96 -10.62 15.18
N ILE A 364 -13.71 -10.22 15.43
CA ILE A 364 -13.35 -8.94 16.02
C ILE A 364 -12.40 -8.20 15.09
N THR A 365 -12.62 -6.90 14.93
CA THR A 365 -11.77 -6.02 14.14
C THR A 365 -11.10 -5.00 15.05
N LEU A 366 -9.78 -4.89 14.91
CA LEU A 366 -8.98 -3.82 15.46
C LEU A 366 -8.92 -2.68 14.45
N GLU A 367 -9.46 -1.51 14.81
CA GLU A 367 -9.33 -0.26 14.06
C GLU A 367 -8.38 0.69 14.81
N MET A 368 -7.31 1.13 14.15
CA MET A 368 -6.32 2.02 14.77
C MET A 368 -5.97 3.21 13.88
N ASN A 369 -5.75 4.36 14.53
CA ASN A 369 -5.21 5.58 13.92
C ASN A 369 -4.43 6.40 14.97
N HIS A 370 -3.93 7.57 14.57
CA HIS A 370 -3.15 8.46 15.43
C HIS A 370 -3.92 9.00 16.66
N LYS A 371 -5.26 8.91 16.68
CA LYS A 371 -6.10 9.35 17.80
C LYS A 371 -6.55 8.19 18.69
N THR A 372 -7.00 7.10 18.10
CA THR A 372 -7.71 6.02 18.81
C THR A 372 -7.22 4.64 18.41
N PHE A 373 -7.26 3.73 19.38
CA PHE A 373 -7.13 2.30 19.22
C PHE A 373 -8.44 1.66 19.67
N ASN A 374 -9.13 0.98 18.76
CA ASN A 374 -10.52 0.57 18.95
C ASN A 374 -10.73 -0.89 18.54
N ILE A 375 -11.35 -1.68 19.42
CA ILE A 375 -11.69 -3.07 19.21
C ILE A 375 -13.21 -3.15 19.06
N LYS A 376 -13.66 -3.59 17.88
CA LYS A 376 -15.08 -3.65 17.51
C LYS A 376 -15.49 -5.03 17.03
N SER A 377 -16.78 -5.33 17.07
CA SER A 377 -17.35 -6.45 16.31
C SER A 377 -17.36 -6.15 14.80
N LEU A 378 -17.54 -7.18 13.96
CA LEU A 378 -17.78 -6.98 12.53
C LEU A 378 -19.02 -6.10 12.24
N ALA A 379 -20.00 -6.08 13.14
CA ALA A 379 -21.19 -5.23 13.03
C ALA A 379 -20.93 -3.78 13.47
N GLY A 380 -19.72 -3.47 13.95
CA GLY A 380 -19.31 -2.14 14.39
C GLY A 380 -19.58 -1.82 15.86
N GLU A 381 -20.05 -2.80 16.65
CA GLU A 381 -20.24 -2.64 18.09
C GLU A 381 -18.88 -2.46 18.78
N GLU A 382 -18.72 -1.39 19.55
CA GLU A 382 -17.47 -1.06 20.22
C GLU A 382 -17.31 -1.84 21.53
N PHE A 383 -16.37 -2.79 21.57
CA PHE A 383 -16.05 -3.53 22.79
C PHE A 383 -15.10 -2.75 23.69
N TYR A 384 -14.14 -2.06 23.08
CA TYR A 384 -13.10 -1.31 23.78
C TYR A 384 -12.52 -0.20 22.92
N LYS A 385 -12.22 0.94 23.55
CA LYS A 385 -11.56 2.07 22.90
C LYS A 385 -10.68 2.82 23.88
N ILE A 386 -9.47 3.14 23.42
CA ILE A 386 -8.55 4.05 24.10
C ILE A 386 -8.01 5.07 23.13
N LEU A 387 -7.49 6.17 23.68
CA LEU A 387 -6.71 7.12 22.90
C LEU A 387 -5.31 6.56 22.68
N THR A 388 -4.80 6.65 21.45
CA THR A 388 -3.49 6.14 21.07
C THR A 388 -2.36 6.73 21.93
N LYS A 389 -2.53 7.98 22.40
CA LYS A 389 -1.59 8.64 23.33
C LYS A 389 -1.40 7.95 24.69
N HIS A 390 -2.33 7.08 25.09
CA HIS A 390 -2.23 6.31 26.34
C HIS A 390 -1.47 4.99 26.17
N ILE A 391 -1.16 4.59 24.93
CA ILE A 391 -0.32 3.42 24.67
C ILE A 391 1.13 3.79 24.91
N LYS A 392 1.80 3.07 25.82
CA LYS A 392 3.20 3.31 26.16
C LYS A 392 4.15 2.40 25.41
N LYS A 393 3.76 1.14 25.23
CA LYS A 393 4.59 0.13 24.60
C LYS A 393 3.75 -1.00 24.04
N CYS A 394 4.17 -1.53 22.90
CA CYS A 394 3.69 -2.79 22.37
C CYS A 394 4.81 -3.82 22.47
N PHE A 395 4.48 -5.02 22.95
CA PHE A 395 5.39 -6.15 23.05
C PHE A 395 4.90 -7.27 22.13
N LEU A 396 5.83 -7.84 21.37
CA LEU A 396 5.58 -9.08 20.64
C LEU A 396 5.85 -10.26 21.58
N LEU A 397 4.83 -11.10 21.80
CA LEU A 397 4.95 -12.26 22.68
C LEU A 397 5.36 -13.51 21.89
N PRO A 398 6.09 -14.46 22.51
CA PRO A 398 6.41 -15.74 21.89
C PRO A 398 5.16 -16.48 21.42
N VAL A 399 5.30 -17.16 20.30
CA VAL A 399 4.25 -18.02 19.75
C VAL A 399 4.08 -19.23 20.65
N ARG A 400 2.83 -19.59 20.94
CA ARG A 400 2.49 -20.83 21.65
C ARG A 400 2.21 -21.95 20.65
N GLU A 401 2.00 -23.16 21.16
CA GLU A 401 1.72 -24.37 20.36
C GLU A 401 0.52 -24.23 19.41
N ASP A 402 -0.40 -23.29 19.69
CA ASP A 402 -1.59 -23.02 18.86
C ASP A 402 -1.30 -22.34 17.53
N GLY A 403 -0.05 -21.98 17.26
CA GLY A 403 0.32 -21.41 15.97
C GLY A 403 -0.29 -20.01 15.75
N LEU A 404 -0.67 -19.29 16.80
CA LEU A 404 -1.18 -17.92 16.73
C LEU A 404 -0.27 -16.93 17.45
N GLY A 405 0.08 -15.86 16.73
CA GLY A 405 0.87 -14.77 17.27
C GLY A 405 0.10 -13.90 18.25
N ARG A 406 0.81 -13.33 19.22
CA ARG A 406 0.23 -12.51 20.29
C ARG A 406 1.00 -11.20 20.44
N ILE A 407 0.29 -10.11 20.68
CA ILE A 407 0.89 -8.85 21.12
C ILE A 407 0.27 -8.40 22.43
N GLN A 408 1.08 -7.73 23.24
CA GLN A 408 0.66 -7.13 24.49
C GLN A 408 0.89 -5.62 24.42
N ILE A 409 -0.17 -4.85 24.65
CA ILE A 409 -0.15 -3.40 24.62
C ILE A 409 -0.30 -2.90 26.05
N ALA A 410 0.73 -2.23 26.54
CA ALA A 410 0.75 -1.65 27.87
C ALA A 410 0.30 -0.19 27.82
N THR A 411 -0.65 0.15 28.68
CA THR A 411 -1.08 1.53 28.98
C THR A 411 -0.72 1.87 30.43
N ASP A 412 -1.05 3.08 30.88
CA ASP A 412 -0.86 3.48 32.29
C ASP A 412 -1.78 2.71 33.26
N GLU A 413 -2.92 2.21 32.79
CA GLU A 413 -3.97 1.62 33.64
C GLU A 413 -4.19 0.12 33.38
N GLU A 414 -3.91 -0.34 32.16
CA GLU A 414 -4.36 -1.64 31.67
C GLU A 414 -3.33 -2.29 30.74
N ILE A 415 -3.42 -3.63 30.67
CA ILE A 415 -2.67 -4.44 29.70
C ILE A 415 -3.65 -5.13 28.77
N ILE A 416 -3.54 -4.83 27.48
CA ILE A 416 -4.40 -5.40 26.42
C ILE A 416 -3.61 -6.49 25.72
N ASN A 417 -4.11 -7.71 25.73
CA ASN A 417 -3.55 -8.82 24.98
C ASN A 417 -4.37 -9.04 23.71
N LEU A 418 -3.71 -9.15 22.57
CA LEU A 418 -4.36 -9.43 21.28
C LEU A 418 -3.82 -10.73 20.69
N LEU A 419 -4.73 -11.57 20.21
CA LEU A 419 -4.44 -12.78 19.45
C LEU A 419 -4.68 -12.52 17.96
N THR A 420 -3.65 -12.61 17.13
CA THR A 420 -3.74 -12.13 15.74
C THR A 420 -2.68 -12.74 14.82
N PRO A 421 -3.04 -13.08 13.55
CA PRO A 421 -2.05 -13.50 12.55
C PRO A 421 -1.11 -12.36 12.12
N PHE A 422 -1.43 -11.11 12.48
CA PHE A 422 -0.66 -9.91 12.15
C PHE A 422 0.25 -9.44 13.30
N SER A 423 0.55 -10.30 14.29
CA SER A 423 1.23 -9.91 15.53
C SER A 423 2.57 -9.19 15.31
N ALA A 424 3.48 -9.74 14.51
CA ALA A 424 4.78 -9.14 14.22
C ALA A 424 4.68 -7.78 13.51
N GLU A 425 3.65 -7.62 12.69
CA GLU A 425 3.37 -6.43 11.89
C GLU A 425 2.76 -5.32 12.74
N LEU A 426 1.69 -5.63 13.47
CA LEU A 426 1.08 -4.77 14.48
C LEU A 426 2.09 -4.36 15.55
N HIS A 427 2.92 -5.32 15.96
CA HIS A 427 4.31 -5.17 16.41
C HIS A 427 4.95 -3.82 16.11
N LYS A 428 5.46 -3.78 14.88
CA LYS A 428 6.25 -2.70 14.30
C LYS A 428 5.41 -1.43 14.15
N ILE A 429 4.15 -1.57 13.73
CA ILE A 429 3.26 -0.43 13.50
C ILE A 429 2.96 0.31 14.79
N VAL A 430 2.47 -0.38 15.83
CA VAL A 430 2.06 0.29 17.07
C VAL A 430 3.26 0.97 17.72
N ASN A 431 4.43 0.31 17.76
CA ASN A 431 5.64 0.93 18.28
C ASN A 431 6.12 2.13 17.45
N ARG A 432 5.99 2.08 16.12
CA ARG A 432 6.30 3.23 15.24
C ARG A 432 5.28 4.35 15.34
N MET A 433 4.02 4.05 15.66
CA MET A 433 2.99 5.07 15.88
C MET A 433 3.23 5.88 17.15
N ILE A 434 3.67 5.22 18.23
CA ILE A 434 3.87 5.84 19.55
C ILE A 434 5.29 6.36 19.76
N SER A 435 6.24 6.04 18.88
CA SER A 435 7.60 6.59 18.96
C SER A 435 7.58 8.10 18.73
N ASN A 436 8.40 8.82 19.49
CA ASN A 436 8.63 10.26 19.32
C ASN A 436 9.31 10.60 18.00
#